data_AF-A0A2T2PR87-F1
#
_entry.id   AF-A0A2T2PR87-F1
#
_cell.length_a   1.000
_cell.length_b   1.000
_cell.length_c   1.000
_cell.angle_alpha   90.00
_cell.angle_beta   90.00
_cell.angle_gamma   90.00
#
_symmetry.space_group_name_H-M   'P 1'
#
loop_
_entity.id
_entity.type
_entity.pdbx_description
1 polymer ?
#
loop_
_entity_poly.entity_id
_entity_poly.type
_entity_poly.pdbx_seq_one_letter_code
_entity_poly.pdbx_strand_id
1 'polypeptide(L)' 'MDNEQKSSKAGKSASEGLLKAASKDEAKTESKMGHDLAKGADRFEERSKSSDGKTAEAKQKK' A
#
# COMPACT_ATOMS: atom_id res chain seq x y z
N MET A 1 -3.25 -8.16 -37.95
CA MET A 1 -4.46 -7.87 -37.15
C MET A 1 -4.18 -6.54 -36.49
N ASP A 2 -4.27 -5.48 -37.29
CA ASP A 2 -3.78 -4.17 -36.91
C ASP A 2 -5.01 -3.28 -36.78
N ASN A 3 -5.70 -3.45 -35.65
CA ASN A 3 -6.78 -2.56 -35.26
C ASN A 3 -6.14 -1.24 -34.82
N GLU A 4 -5.78 -0.43 -35.82
CA GLU A 4 -5.28 0.93 -35.65
C GLU A 4 -6.34 1.72 -34.87
N GLN A 5 -6.14 1.82 -33.56
CA GLN A 5 -7.07 2.52 -32.70
C GLN A 5 -7.09 3.98 -33.16
N LYS A 6 -8.20 4.40 -33.78
CA LYS A 6 -8.48 5.79 -34.13
C LYS A 6 -8.64 6.60 -32.84
N SER A 7 -7.52 6.85 -32.18
CA SER A 7 -7.44 7.65 -30.97
C SER A 7 -7.71 9.10 -31.37
N SER A 8 -8.92 9.56 -31.08
CA SER A 8 -9.26 10.97 -31.21
C SER A 8 -8.33 11.79 -30.33
N LYS A 9 -8.10 13.06 -30.68
CA LYS A 9 -7.28 13.97 -29.86
C LYS A 9 -7.76 13.99 -28.40
N ALA A 10 -9.07 13.93 -28.20
CA ALA A 10 -9.71 13.80 -26.88
C ALA A 10 -9.33 12.48 -26.17
N GLY A 11 -9.32 11.35 -26.89
CA GLY A 11 -8.90 10.06 -26.36
C GLY A 11 -7.45 10.06 -25.87
N LYS A 12 -6.54 10.66 -26.65
CA LYS A 12 -5.12 10.78 -26.26
C LYS A 12 -4.95 11.62 -24.99
N SER A 13 -5.61 12.78 -24.93
CA SER A 13 -5.57 13.64 -23.73
C SER A 13 -6.17 12.97 -22.50
N ALA A 14 -7.23 12.17 -22.68
CA ALA A 14 -7.85 11.42 -21.59
C ALA A 14 -6.89 10.34 -21.06
N SER A 15 -6.25 9.57 -21.96
CA SER A 15 -5.26 8.56 -21.56
C SER A 15 -4.06 9.16 -20.84
N GLU A 16 -3.52 10.29 -21.32
CA GLU A 16 -2.42 10.99 -20.65
C GLU A 16 -2.81 11.49 -19.26
N GLY A 17 -4.04 12.00 -19.11
CA GLY A 17 -4.59 12.42 -17.82
C GLY A 17 -4.68 11.26 -16.83
N LEU A 18 -5.16 10.10 -17.28
CA LEU A 18 -5.27 8.89 -16.46
C LEU A 18 -3.90 8.37 -16.03
N LEU A 19 -2.93 8.31 -16.95
CA LEU A 19 -1.56 7.90 -16.63
C LEU A 19 -0.94 8.81 -15.58
N LYS A 20 -1.07 10.13 -15.74
CA LYS A 20 -0.54 11.10 -14.78
C LYS A 20 -1.21 11.00 -13.40
N ALA A 21 -2.51 10.69 -13.36
CA ALA A 21 -3.22 10.47 -12.11
C ALA A 21 -2.75 9.20 -11.40
N ALA A 22 -2.61 8.10 -12.15
CA ALA A 22 -2.12 6.82 -11.63
C ALA A 22 -0.71 6.97 -11.05
N SER A 23 0.24 7.55 -11.80
CA SER A 23 1.62 7.74 -11.31
C SER A 23 1.71 8.58 -10.04
N LYS A 24 0.82 9.57 -9.87
CA LYS A 24 0.76 10.36 -8.63
C LYS A 24 0.24 9.55 -7.45
N ASP A 25 -0.75 8.70 -7.67
CA ASP A 25 -1.35 7.90 -6.61
C ASP A 25 -0.43 6.74 -6.19
N GLU A 26 0.26 6.14 -7.16
CA GLU A 26 1.33 5.16 -6.92
C GLU A 26 2.46 5.77 -6.09
N ALA A 27 3.02 6.91 -6.51
CA ALA A 27 4.08 7.59 -5.76
C ALA A 27 3.64 7.95 -4.33
N LYS A 28 2.40 8.40 -4.16
CA LYS A 28 1.81 8.68 -2.84
C LYS A 28 1.67 7.41 -2.00
N THR A 29 1.22 6.33 -2.60
CA THR A 29 1.05 5.03 -1.93
C THR A 29 2.40 4.48 -1.52
N GLU A 30 3.36 4.39 -2.44
CA GLU A 30 4.72 3.92 -2.19
C GLU A 30 5.44 4.74 -1.11
N SER A 31 5.30 6.08 -1.13
CA SER A 31 5.86 6.94 -0.06
C SER A 31 5.30 6.64 1.33
N LYS A 32 4.10 6.05 1.39
CA LYS A 32 3.44 5.60 2.62
C LYS A 32 3.66 4.12 2.88
N MET A 33 4.12 3.33 1.91
CA MET A 33 4.45 1.92 2.13
C MET A 33 5.80 1.84 2.85
N GLY A 34 5.94 0.87 3.76
CA GLY A 34 7.14 0.74 4.59
C GLY A 34 7.20 1.69 5.80
N HIS A 35 6.18 2.54 6.03
CA HIS A 35 6.03 3.20 7.33
C HIS A 35 5.67 2.16 8.40
N ASP A 36 6.18 2.36 9.62
CA ASP A 36 5.71 1.60 10.77
C ASP A 36 4.21 1.77 10.90
N LEU A 37 3.47 0.66 10.79
CA LEU A 37 2.04 0.68 11.00
C LEU A 37 1.81 1.23 12.41
N ALA A 38 1.09 2.35 12.52
CA ALA A 38 0.84 3.02 13.79
C ALA A 38 0.24 2.09 14.86
N LYS A 39 -0.38 0.99 14.46
CA LYS A 39 -0.97 -0.04 15.33
C LYS A 39 -0.27 -1.40 15.25
N GLY A 40 0.79 -1.54 14.46
CA GLY A 40 1.46 -2.82 14.20
C GLY A 40 2.11 -3.38 15.47
N ALA A 41 2.92 -2.56 16.13
CA ALA A 41 3.57 -2.91 17.40
C ALA A 41 2.54 -3.18 18.51
N ASP A 42 1.56 -2.29 18.68
CA ASP A 42 0.51 -2.46 19.70
C ASP A 42 -0.34 -3.71 19.48
N ARG A 43 -0.75 -4.01 18.24
CA ARG A 43 -1.50 -5.23 17.92
C ARG A 43 -0.65 -6.50 18.07
N PHE A 44 0.64 -6.42 17.78
CA PHE A 44 1.56 -7.53 18.01
C PHE A 44 1.70 -7.85 19.50
N GLU A 45 1.80 -6.82 20.34
CA GLU A 45 1.81 -6.95 21.80
C GLU A 45 0.47 -7.43 22.37
N GLU A 46 -0.65 -6.89 21.89
CA GLU A 46 -2.00 -7.34 22.25
C GLU A 46 -2.19 -8.83 21.94
N ARG A 47 -1.84 -9.24 20.72
CA ARG A 47 -1.92 -10.65 20.27
C ARG A 47 -0.97 -11.54 21.04
N SER A 48 0.20 -11.04 21.43
CA SER A 48 1.13 -11.79 22.26
C SER A 48 0.51 -12.05 23.65
N LYS A 49 -0.09 -11.03 24.27
CA LYS A 49 -0.72 -11.13 25.58
C LYS A 49 -1.99 -11.97 25.59
N SER A 50 -2.72 -12.04 24.48
CA SER A 50 -4.02 -12.74 24.45
C SER A 50 -3.92 -14.24 24.74
N SER A 51 -2.76 -14.87 24.49
CA SER A 51 -2.59 -16.32 24.64
C SER A 51 -2.27 -16.75 26.07
N ASP A 52 -1.44 -16.01 26.78
CA ASP A 52 -0.83 -16.42 28.06
C ASP A 52 -0.49 -15.23 28.97
N GLY A 53 -1.00 -14.03 28.64
CA GLY A 53 -0.79 -12.80 29.38
C GLY A 53 0.58 -12.14 29.18
N LYS A 54 1.47 -12.72 28.36
CA LYS A 54 2.87 -12.26 28.24
C LYS A 54 3.11 -11.44 26.98
N THR A 55 3.97 -10.42 27.10
CA THR A 55 4.47 -9.63 25.97
C THR A 55 5.28 -10.50 25.02
N ALA A 56 5.48 -10.05 23.78
CA ALA A 56 6.29 -10.80 22.81
C ALA A 56 7.72 -11.00 23.32
N GLU A 57 8.31 -9.93 23.87
CA GLU A 57 9.67 -9.94 24.41
C GLU A 57 9.82 -10.92 25.58
N ALA A 58 8.82 -10.99 26.48
CA ALA A 58 8.85 -11.92 27.62
C ALA A 58 8.80 -13.39 27.18
N LYS A 59 8.28 -13.69 25.99
CA LYS A 59 8.27 -15.04 25.43
C LYS A 59 9.61 -15.42 24.79
N GLN A 60 10.34 -14.47 24.22
CA GLN A 60 11.64 -14.73 23.59
C GLN A 60 12.76 -14.99 24.60
N LYS A 61 12.60 -14.49 25.83
CA LYS A 61 13.58 -14.65 26.92
C LYS A 61 13.39 -15.95 27.73
N LYS A 62 12.50 -16.85 27.30
CA LYS A 62 12.09 -18.05 28.03
C LYS A 62 12.44 -19.31 27.26
#